data_AF-A0AB39L5Q8-F1
#
_entry.id   AF-A0AB39L5Q8-F1
#
_cell.length_a   1.000
_cell.length_b   1.000
_cell.length_c   1.000
_cell.angle_alpha   90.00
_cell.angle_beta   90.00
_cell.angle_gamma   90.00
#
_symmetry.space_group_name_H-M   'P 1'
#
loop_
_entity.id
_entity.type
_entity.pdbx_description
1 polymer ?
#
loop_
_entity_poly.entity_id
_entity_poly.type
_entity_poly.pdbx_seq_one_letter_code
_entity_poly.pdbx_strand_id
1 'polypeptide(L)'
;MNDATSPTTAAAPLVTAHRGDVEQHRENTLAAVRAAVEAGADFVEVDVRLTRDGYAVLLHDPTLERMWEDPRDVGDVDWADVAALGRGEGKDHRIPLLADALDAVAGTGSVLLIDMDEPGPAQASVAVVRSHAQDARAAGTEPARVAWCGNLEAMTIVRGLDADASVWLPWNRRDLPPAELLARLRPHAVNSDYAVLSQALVDAAHTAGVLVACWTVDSEDGMRWALALGADAVTTNRLSVLRTVIAEGPAAWASAPHPRHLPGDELAAAAAVAHELALWAIDYTRQANLGVISTKANPADHVTEVDLAVEQHVRQVIAARLPGHLVVGEELGGTPAPGVPCWYVDPVDGTANLANGMPWTAFSLALAIDHEPLVAVVADVWRGNVFAAVAGYGAEADGVRLDIRTTGTRSDLSGKIVCTELEGHASWPGMDAFFTGLRERFCTARLMGSGALAVAGPAAGRGVGTAIERFSPVDHLASTLIIREAGGVILDDAGQETAWPERAFLAAHPDYAAELYAVWSSARRAAREVSHVV
;
A
#
# COMPACT_ATOMS: atom_id res chain seq x y z
N MET A 1 54.92 -2.91 -12.55
CA MET A 1 53.86 -2.20 -11.81
C MET A 1 52.54 -2.65 -12.40
N ASN A 2 52.08 -3.81 -11.95
CA ASN A 2 50.72 -4.30 -12.16
C ASN A 2 50.15 -4.44 -10.75
N ASP A 3 49.08 -3.72 -10.46
CA ASP A 3 47.85 -4.35 -9.98
C ASP A 3 46.73 -3.32 -9.99
N ALA A 4 45.92 -3.40 -11.05
CA ALA A 4 44.54 -2.96 -11.01
C ALA A 4 43.80 -4.04 -10.23
N THR A 5 43.34 -3.71 -9.03
CA THR A 5 42.43 -4.55 -8.26
C THR A 5 41.12 -4.68 -9.04
N SER A 6 40.91 -5.86 -9.61
CA SER A 6 39.65 -6.32 -10.18
C SER A 6 38.47 -6.05 -9.23
N PRO A 7 37.25 -5.83 -9.74
CA PRO A 7 36.06 -5.84 -8.90
C PRO A 7 35.93 -7.23 -8.28
N THR A 8 35.89 -7.32 -6.96
CA THR A 8 35.41 -8.51 -6.25
C THR A 8 34.07 -8.89 -6.88
N THR A 9 33.96 -10.10 -7.43
CA THR A 9 32.70 -10.63 -7.92
C THR A 9 31.68 -10.54 -6.78
N ALA A 10 30.72 -9.63 -6.89
CA ALA A 10 29.62 -9.53 -5.93
C ALA A 10 28.96 -10.91 -5.80
N ALA A 11 28.65 -11.33 -4.56
CA ALA A 11 27.91 -12.56 -4.34
C ALA A 11 26.57 -12.48 -5.08
N ALA A 12 26.05 -13.62 -5.54
CA ALA A 12 24.73 -13.66 -6.14
C ALA A 12 23.69 -13.18 -5.10
N PRO A 13 22.68 -12.39 -5.51
CA PRO A 13 21.60 -11.99 -4.62
C PRO A 13 20.88 -13.19 -4.03
N LEU A 14 20.49 -13.09 -2.76
CA LEU A 14 19.82 -14.13 -2.00
C LEU A 14 18.33 -14.15 -2.30
N VAL A 15 17.77 -15.36 -2.36
CA VAL A 15 16.36 -15.61 -2.66
C VAL A 15 15.61 -15.96 -1.39
N THR A 16 14.61 -15.15 -1.04
CA THR A 16 13.77 -15.37 0.14
C THR A 16 12.32 -15.66 -0.26
N ALA A 17 11.84 -16.87 0.08
CA ALA A 17 10.44 -17.26 -0.12
C ALA A 17 9.59 -16.76 1.05
N HIS A 18 8.70 -15.81 0.79
CA HIS A 18 7.80 -15.21 1.79
C HIS A 18 6.71 -16.20 2.18
N ARG A 19 6.67 -16.60 3.46
CA ARG A 19 5.74 -17.58 4.01
C ARG A 19 5.80 -18.97 3.35
N GLY A 20 6.94 -19.31 2.75
CA GLY A 20 7.15 -20.49 1.91
C GLY A 20 6.79 -20.28 0.42
N ASP A 21 6.66 -21.37 -0.34
CA ASP A 21 6.21 -21.30 -1.75
C ASP A 21 4.68 -21.18 -1.80
N VAL A 22 4.20 -19.95 -1.74
CA VAL A 22 2.76 -19.62 -1.73
C VAL A 22 2.13 -19.63 -3.12
N GLU A 23 2.92 -19.78 -4.20
CA GLU A 23 2.37 -19.94 -5.56
C GLU A 23 1.63 -21.28 -5.69
N GLN A 24 2.10 -22.29 -4.95
CA GLN A 24 1.63 -23.67 -5.04
C GLN A 24 0.92 -24.14 -3.77
N HIS A 25 1.26 -23.56 -2.63
CA HIS A 25 0.81 -24.01 -1.33
C HIS A 25 0.20 -22.88 -0.50
N ARG A 26 -0.53 -23.28 0.54
CA ARG A 26 -1.04 -22.35 1.53
C ARG A 26 0.13 -21.79 2.33
N GLU A 27 0.16 -20.48 2.52
CA GLU A 27 1.19 -19.79 3.31
C GLU A 27 1.39 -20.41 4.70
N ASN A 28 2.62 -20.34 5.21
CA ASN A 28 2.98 -20.79 6.56
C ASN A 28 2.64 -22.27 6.85
N THR A 29 2.55 -23.11 5.81
CA THR A 29 2.39 -24.57 5.97
C THR A 29 3.70 -25.33 5.72
N LEU A 30 3.84 -26.53 6.28
CA LEU A 30 5.01 -27.38 6.00
C LEU A 30 5.16 -27.73 4.52
N ALA A 31 4.05 -27.80 3.79
CA ALA A 31 4.08 -28.00 2.34
C ALA A 31 4.73 -26.80 1.63
N ALA A 32 4.36 -25.57 2.00
CA ALA A 32 4.97 -24.35 1.46
C ALA A 32 6.46 -24.24 1.82
N VAL A 33 6.83 -24.57 3.07
CA VAL A 33 8.23 -24.56 3.52
C VAL A 33 9.07 -25.55 2.72
N ARG A 34 8.63 -26.81 2.61
CA ARG A 34 9.36 -27.85 1.85
C ARG A 34 9.46 -27.51 0.37
N ALA A 35 8.38 -27.02 -0.23
CA ALA A 35 8.37 -26.60 -1.63
C ALA A 35 9.36 -25.45 -1.89
N ALA A 36 9.46 -24.47 -0.98
CA ALA A 36 10.45 -23.40 -1.09
C ALA A 36 11.90 -23.92 -1.02
N VAL A 37 12.18 -24.86 -0.10
CA VAL A 37 13.49 -25.52 0.01
C VAL A 37 13.81 -26.29 -1.28
N GLU A 38 12.88 -27.10 -1.78
CA GLU A 38 13.04 -27.88 -3.02
C GLU A 38 13.24 -26.98 -4.24
N ALA A 39 12.58 -25.82 -4.26
CA ALA A 39 12.75 -24.78 -5.28
C ALA A 39 14.07 -24.00 -5.14
N GLY A 40 14.87 -24.26 -4.10
CA GLY A 40 16.20 -23.69 -3.91
C GLY A 40 16.21 -22.28 -3.34
N ALA A 41 15.25 -21.93 -2.48
CA ALA A 41 15.29 -20.68 -1.73
C ALA A 41 16.46 -20.67 -0.73
N ASP A 42 17.21 -19.57 -0.66
CA ASP A 42 18.27 -19.38 0.33
C ASP A 42 17.67 -19.17 1.73
N PHE A 43 16.55 -18.46 1.80
CA PHE A 43 15.77 -18.25 3.00
C PHE A 43 14.31 -18.66 2.78
N VAL A 44 13.73 -19.31 3.78
CA VAL A 44 12.29 -19.53 3.86
C VAL A 44 11.78 -18.71 5.04
N GLU A 45 11.05 -17.64 4.75
CA GLU A 45 10.45 -16.81 5.77
C GLU A 45 9.16 -17.44 6.27
N VAL A 46 8.93 -17.39 7.59
CA VAL A 46 7.71 -17.84 8.25
C VAL A 46 7.33 -16.91 9.40
N ASP A 47 6.03 -16.67 9.55
CA ASP A 47 5.46 -15.87 10.62
C ASP A 47 5.20 -16.72 11.86
N VAL A 48 5.53 -16.22 13.05
CA VAL A 48 5.32 -16.95 14.30
C VAL A 48 4.43 -16.19 15.28
N ARG A 49 3.39 -16.88 15.76
CA ARG A 49 2.52 -16.45 16.86
C ARG A 49 2.46 -17.47 17.98
N LEU A 50 1.89 -17.07 19.11
CA LEU A 50 1.66 -17.94 20.26
C LEU A 50 0.20 -18.31 20.40
N THR A 51 -0.05 -19.59 20.66
CA THR A 51 -1.32 -20.05 21.22
C THR A 51 -1.47 -19.58 22.67
N ARG A 52 -2.68 -19.65 23.23
CA ARG A 52 -2.95 -19.30 24.63
C ARG A 52 -2.06 -20.04 25.63
N ASP A 53 -1.81 -21.31 25.35
CA ASP A 53 -0.95 -22.19 26.16
C ASP A 53 0.55 -22.12 25.79
N GLY A 54 0.93 -21.16 24.95
CA GLY A 54 2.32 -20.75 24.72
C GLY A 54 3.07 -21.54 23.64
N TYR A 55 2.38 -22.28 22.77
CA TYR A 55 3.03 -22.96 21.65
C TYR A 55 3.29 -21.97 20.51
N ALA A 56 4.52 -21.99 20.00
CA ALA A 56 4.91 -21.24 18.81
C ALA A 56 4.40 -21.94 17.55
N VAL A 57 3.47 -21.28 16.85
CA VAL A 57 2.80 -21.78 15.64
C VAL A 57 3.08 -20.87 14.46
N LEU A 58 3.08 -21.45 13.26
CA LEU A 58 3.28 -20.72 12.01
C LEU A 58 1.98 -20.07 11.56
N LEU A 59 1.86 -18.75 11.70
CA LEU A 59 0.65 -18.00 11.39
C LEU A 59 0.94 -16.50 11.24
N HIS A 60 0.53 -15.91 10.11
CA HIS A 60 0.68 -14.48 9.85
C HIS A 60 -0.34 -13.63 10.65
N ASP A 61 -1.63 -13.92 10.50
CA ASP A 61 -2.70 -13.11 11.08
C ASP A 61 -2.89 -13.41 12.57
N PRO A 62 -3.35 -12.42 13.39
CA PRO A 62 -3.71 -12.70 14.78
C PRO A 62 -4.92 -13.63 14.86
N THR A 63 -5.82 -13.55 13.87
CA THR A 63 -7.00 -14.39 13.79
C THR A 63 -6.81 -15.55 12.83
N LEU A 64 -7.57 -16.62 13.07
CA LEU A 64 -7.60 -17.80 12.21
C LEU A 64 -8.55 -17.60 11.00
N GLU A 65 -9.17 -16.43 10.85
CA GLU A 65 -10.37 -16.23 10.02
C GLU A 65 -10.06 -16.29 8.53
N ARG A 66 -9.08 -15.52 8.06
CA ARG A 66 -8.79 -15.37 6.62
C ARG A 66 -8.46 -16.71 5.96
N MET A 67 -7.74 -17.56 6.68
CA MET A 67 -7.19 -18.78 6.13
C MET A 67 -7.98 -20.01 6.60
N TRP A 68 -8.36 -20.10 7.87
CA TRP A 68 -9.02 -21.29 8.43
C TRP A 68 -10.51 -21.10 8.74
N GLU A 69 -11.09 -19.96 8.34
CA GLU A 69 -12.53 -19.66 8.51
C GLU A 69 -12.99 -19.73 9.98
N ASP A 70 -12.07 -19.47 10.90
CA ASP A 70 -12.31 -19.46 12.34
C ASP A 70 -12.08 -18.05 12.89
N PRO A 71 -13.10 -17.37 13.46
CA PRO A 71 -13.01 -15.97 13.84
C PRO A 71 -12.18 -15.73 15.12
N ARG A 72 -11.70 -16.79 15.78
CA ARG A 72 -10.96 -16.67 17.04
C ARG A 72 -9.55 -16.13 16.81
N ASP A 73 -9.06 -15.36 17.78
CA ASP A 73 -7.66 -14.98 17.90
C ASP A 73 -6.83 -16.19 18.35
N VAL A 74 -5.68 -16.43 17.74
CA VAL A 74 -4.81 -17.56 18.07
C VAL A 74 -4.33 -17.51 19.52
N GLY A 75 -4.13 -16.31 20.07
CA GLY A 75 -3.71 -16.09 21.46
C GLY A 75 -4.78 -16.47 22.49
N ASP A 76 -6.03 -16.67 22.07
CA ASP A 76 -7.14 -17.09 22.94
C ASP A 76 -7.45 -18.60 22.84
N VAL A 77 -6.76 -19.33 21.97
CA VAL A 77 -7.02 -20.74 21.65
C VAL A 77 -5.84 -21.61 22.07
N ASP A 78 -6.11 -22.78 22.66
CA ASP A 78 -5.06 -23.74 23.01
C ASP A 78 -4.56 -24.49 21.77
N TRP A 79 -3.30 -24.94 21.82
CA TRP A 79 -2.69 -25.72 20.73
C TRP A 79 -3.53 -26.92 20.28
N ALA A 80 -4.19 -27.62 21.21
CA ALA A 80 -5.00 -28.80 20.87
C ALA A 80 -6.11 -28.47 19.86
N ASP A 81 -6.73 -27.29 19.97
CA ASP A 81 -7.77 -26.83 19.06
C ASP A 81 -7.16 -26.34 17.73
N VAL A 82 -6.04 -25.61 17.78
CA VAL A 82 -5.30 -25.16 16.60
C VAL A 82 -4.84 -26.36 15.75
N ALA A 83 -4.32 -27.41 16.39
CA ALA A 83 -3.86 -28.64 15.74
C ALA A 83 -4.98 -29.50 15.13
N ALA A 84 -6.24 -29.24 15.50
CA ALA A 84 -7.41 -29.89 14.93
C ALA A 84 -7.85 -29.24 13.60
N LEU A 85 -7.50 -27.97 13.36
CA LEU A 85 -7.84 -27.23 12.15
C LEU A 85 -7.08 -27.74 10.92
N GLY A 86 -7.65 -27.50 9.73
CA GLY A 86 -6.98 -27.78 8.45
C GLY A 86 -6.90 -29.26 8.04
N ARG A 87 -7.67 -30.15 8.68
CA ARG A 87 -7.82 -31.57 8.29
C ARG A 87 -8.91 -31.73 7.22
N GLY A 88 -8.55 -32.26 6.04
CA GLY A 88 -9.50 -32.51 4.95
C GLY A 88 -9.05 -33.60 3.98
N GLU A 89 -9.94 -34.04 3.09
CA GLU A 89 -9.64 -35.08 2.09
C GLU A 89 -8.55 -34.62 1.10
N GLY A 90 -7.37 -35.24 1.19
CA GLY A 90 -6.31 -35.12 0.18
C GLY A 90 -5.33 -33.95 0.31
N LYS A 91 -5.51 -33.03 1.28
CA LYS A 91 -4.55 -31.95 1.59
C LYS A 91 -4.40 -31.73 3.09
N ASP A 92 -3.16 -31.56 3.54
CA ASP A 92 -2.82 -31.23 4.93
C ASP A 92 -2.56 -29.73 5.04
N HIS A 93 -3.54 -28.99 5.56
CA HIS A 93 -3.47 -27.55 5.81
C HIS A 93 -3.42 -27.23 7.30
N ARG A 94 -2.92 -28.17 8.12
CA ARG A 94 -2.72 -27.93 9.55
C ARG A 94 -1.76 -26.76 9.75
N ILE A 95 -2.03 -25.98 10.79
CA ILE A 95 -1.14 -24.94 11.29
C ILE A 95 0.06 -25.63 11.96
N PRO A 96 1.28 -25.50 11.42
CA PRO A 96 2.46 -26.18 11.96
C PRO A 96 2.95 -25.56 13.27
N LEU A 97 3.67 -26.35 14.06
CA LEU A 97 4.55 -25.79 15.10
C LEU A 97 5.83 -25.25 14.47
N LEU A 98 6.46 -24.27 15.12
CA LEU A 98 7.79 -23.79 14.73
C LEU A 98 8.83 -24.92 14.72
N ALA A 99 8.72 -25.87 15.66
CA ALA A 99 9.58 -27.05 15.69
C ALA A 99 9.50 -27.88 14.39
N ASP A 100 8.29 -28.07 13.84
CA ASP A 100 8.10 -28.85 12.61
C ASP A 100 8.73 -28.14 11.40
N ALA A 101 8.71 -26.80 11.38
CA ALA A 101 9.35 -26.02 10.32
C ALA A 101 10.88 -26.06 10.41
N LEU A 102 11.43 -26.07 11.63
CA LEU A 102 12.87 -26.29 11.84
C LEU A 102 13.30 -27.66 11.34
N ASP A 103 12.54 -28.71 11.66
CA ASP A 103 12.79 -30.07 11.14
C ASP A 103 12.75 -30.11 9.61
N ALA A 104 11.84 -29.34 8.98
CA ALA A 104 11.68 -29.30 7.53
C ALA A 104 12.87 -28.65 6.79
N VAL A 105 13.62 -27.76 7.45
CA VAL A 105 14.80 -27.10 6.86
C VAL A 105 16.13 -27.67 7.38
N ALA A 106 16.12 -28.49 8.43
CA ALA A 106 17.32 -29.06 9.04
C ALA A 106 18.10 -29.91 8.04
N GLY A 107 19.43 -29.74 8.01
CA GLY A 107 20.31 -30.44 7.07
C GLY A 107 20.22 -29.97 5.61
N THR A 108 19.39 -28.96 5.30
CA THR A 108 19.29 -28.35 3.97
C THR A 108 20.20 -27.13 3.85
N GLY A 109 20.31 -26.57 2.64
CA GLY A 109 21.05 -25.32 2.41
C GLY A 109 20.32 -24.06 2.91
N SER A 110 19.00 -24.15 3.05
CA SER A 110 18.12 -23.02 3.35
C SER A 110 18.18 -22.62 4.82
N VAL A 111 17.94 -21.33 5.08
CA VAL A 111 17.83 -20.75 6.42
C VAL A 111 16.35 -20.43 6.69
N LEU A 112 15.83 -20.81 7.86
CA LEU A 112 14.50 -20.38 8.28
C LEU A 112 14.59 -18.95 8.81
N LEU A 113 13.94 -18.01 8.13
CA LEU A 113 13.83 -16.61 8.57
C LEU A 113 12.54 -16.50 9.39
N ILE A 114 12.66 -16.30 10.69
CA ILE A 114 11.54 -16.27 11.63
C ILE A 114 11.09 -14.81 11.80
N ASP A 115 9.89 -14.50 11.29
CA ASP A 115 9.23 -13.20 11.46
C ASP A 115 8.29 -13.23 12.67
N MET A 116 8.28 -12.13 13.42
CA MET A 116 7.39 -11.89 14.57
C MET A 116 6.96 -10.43 14.53
N ASP A 117 5.71 -10.16 14.22
CA ASP A 117 5.14 -8.81 14.12
C ASP A 117 5.00 -8.11 15.49
N GLU A 118 5.03 -8.90 16.57
CA GLU A 118 4.97 -8.43 17.95
C GLU A 118 6.08 -9.03 18.84
N PRO A 119 6.36 -8.42 20.01
CA PRO A 119 7.44 -8.89 20.90
C PRO A 119 7.15 -10.22 21.62
N GLY A 120 5.87 -10.56 21.82
CA GLY A 120 5.42 -11.67 22.65
C GLY A 120 6.04 -13.03 22.30
N PRO A 121 6.03 -13.45 21.02
CA PRO A 121 6.59 -14.73 20.58
C PRO A 121 8.11 -14.89 20.79
N ALA A 122 8.88 -13.79 20.89
CA ALA A 122 10.35 -13.82 20.81
C ALA A 122 11.01 -14.81 21.78
N GLN A 123 10.61 -14.80 23.06
CA GLN A 123 11.23 -15.68 24.05
C GLN A 123 10.90 -17.16 23.82
N ALA A 124 9.66 -17.47 23.45
CA ALA A 124 9.21 -18.83 23.18
C ALA A 124 9.86 -19.37 21.91
N SER A 125 9.92 -18.58 20.84
CA SER A 125 10.58 -18.95 19.58
C SER A 125 12.07 -19.25 19.76
N VAL A 126 12.80 -18.43 20.52
CA VAL A 126 14.21 -18.69 20.86
C VAL A 126 14.37 -19.98 21.67
N ALA A 127 13.44 -20.28 22.59
CA ALA A 127 13.47 -21.53 23.35
C ALA A 127 13.27 -22.76 22.45
N VAL A 128 12.32 -22.70 21.50
CA VAL A 128 12.08 -23.77 20.52
C VAL A 128 13.32 -24.01 19.66
N VAL A 129 13.92 -22.96 19.09
CA VAL A 129 15.14 -23.07 18.28
C VAL A 129 16.29 -23.70 19.08
N ARG A 130 16.47 -23.31 20.34
CA ARG A 130 17.51 -23.88 21.22
C ARG A 130 17.29 -25.34 21.51
N SER A 131 16.04 -25.74 21.82
CA SER A 131 15.69 -27.14 22.05
C SER A 131 16.00 -27.97 20.81
N HIS A 132 15.52 -27.53 19.65
CA HIS A 132 15.79 -28.19 18.37
C HIS A 132 17.29 -28.35 18.11
N ALA A 133 18.10 -27.30 18.35
CA ALA A 133 19.54 -27.37 18.16
C ALA A 133 20.23 -28.33 19.16
N GLN A 134 19.73 -28.44 20.39
CA GLN A 134 20.23 -29.39 21.38
C GLN A 134 19.89 -30.83 20.98
N ASP A 135 18.65 -31.06 20.53
CA ASP A 135 18.15 -32.36 20.09
C ASP A 135 18.90 -32.86 18.85
N ALA A 136 19.13 -31.99 17.87
CA ALA A 136 19.94 -32.32 16.68
C ALA A 136 21.38 -32.71 17.06
N ARG A 137 22.03 -31.95 17.95
CA ARG A 137 23.38 -32.28 18.45
C ARG A 137 23.41 -33.61 19.21
N ALA A 138 22.39 -33.90 20.00
CA ALA A 138 22.26 -35.17 20.71
C ALA A 138 22.05 -36.35 19.74
N ALA A 139 21.34 -36.12 18.63
CA ALA A 139 21.12 -37.10 17.57
C ALA A 139 22.31 -37.23 16.58
N GLY A 140 23.31 -36.35 16.67
CA GLY A 140 24.43 -36.30 15.73
C GLY A 140 24.05 -35.79 14.34
N THR A 141 22.98 -35.00 14.24
CA THR A 141 22.52 -34.34 13.02
C THR A 141 22.83 -32.84 13.05
N GLU A 142 22.87 -32.22 11.87
CA GLU A 142 23.05 -30.78 11.77
C GLU A 142 21.74 -30.06 12.13
N PRO A 143 21.79 -29.06 13.03
CA PRO A 143 20.60 -28.28 13.37
C PRO A 143 20.18 -27.38 12.20
N ALA A 144 18.92 -26.94 12.24
CA ALA A 144 18.41 -25.92 11.33
C ALA A 144 19.18 -24.61 11.51
N ARG A 145 19.47 -23.93 10.39
CA ARG A 145 20.01 -22.57 10.39
C ARG A 145 18.84 -21.59 10.48
N VAL A 146 18.98 -20.58 11.34
CA VAL A 146 17.91 -19.58 11.57
C VAL A 146 18.41 -18.15 11.44
N ALA A 147 17.53 -17.29 10.97
CA ALA A 147 17.63 -15.83 11.03
C ALA A 147 16.32 -15.26 11.59
N TRP A 148 16.33 -13.99 11.99
CA TRP A 148 15.21 -13.36 12.71
C TRP A 148 14.87 -12.00 12.11
N CYS A 149 13.60 -11.71 11.88
CA CYS A 149 13.08 -10.41 11.43
C CYS A 149 11.76 -10.06 12.14
N GLY A 150 11.10 -8.98 11.71
CA GLY A 150 9.82 -8.55 12.26
C GLY A 150 9.94 -7.33 13.16
N ASN A 151 9.43 -7.40 14.39
CA ASN A 151 9.34 -6.28 15.31
C ASN A 151 10.70 -5.89 15.93
N LEU A 152 10.97 -4.59 16.06
CA LEU A 152 12.24 -4.08 16.61
C LEU A 152 12.49 -4.50 18.07
N GLU A 153 11.44 -4.54 18.89
CA GLU A 153 11.53 -5.00 20.27
C GLU A 153 11.70 -6.52 20.33
N ALA A 154 11.02 -7.29 19.48
CA ALA A 154 11.28 -8.73 19.33
C ALA A 154 12.75 -9.01 18.98
N MET A 155 13.32 -8.28 18.02
CA MET A 155 14.75 -8.41 17.66
C MET A 155 15.70 -8.03 18.80
N THR A 156 15.30 -7.06 19.62
CA THR A 156 16.04 -6.71 20.85
C THR A 156 16.03 -7.88 21.85
N ILE A 157 14.88 -8.52 22.06
CA ILE A 157 14.73 -9.70 22.93
C ILE A 157 15.58 -10.86 22.39
N VAL A 158 15.46 -11.17 21.10
CA VAL A 158 16.23 -12.23 20.44
C VAL A 158 17.72 -12.01 20.63
N ARG A 159 18.25 -10.81 20.34
CA ARG A 159 19.68 -10.48 20.53
C ARG A 159 20.10 -10.56 21.99
N GLY A 160 19.23 -10.19 22.93
CA GLY A 160 19.48 -10.27 24.36
C GLY A 160 19.54 -11.71 24.88
N LEU A 161 18.73 -12.60 24.31
CA LEU A 161 18.76 -14.02 24.62
C LEU A 161 19.93 -14.70 23.92
N ASP A 162 20.18 -14.42 22.65
CA ASP A 162 21.23 -15.01 21.81
C ASP A 162 22.17 -13.94 21.22
N ALA A 163 23.37 -13.89 21.77
CA ALA A 163 24.41 -12.94 21.40
C ALA A 163 24.91 -13.11 19.96
N ASP A 164 24.68 -14.26 19.31
CA ASP A 164 25.15 -14.57 17.97
C ASP A 164 24.01 -14.72 16.95
N ALA A 165 22.76 -14.46 17.35
CA ALA A 165 21.59 -14.46 16.47
C ALA A 165 21.83 -13.68 15.16
N SER A 166 21.45 -14.26 14.03
CA SER A 166 21.45 -13.56 12.74
C SER A 166 20.18 -12.70 12.64
N VAL A 167 20.31 -11.40 12.85
CA VAL A 167 19.16 -10.46 12.88
C VAL A 167 19.09 -9.70 11.56
N TRP A 168 17.93 -9.71 10.94
CA TRP A 168 17.52 -8.84 9.85
C TRP A 168 16.73 -7.67 10.47
N LEU A 169 17.36 -6.50 10.57
CA LEU A 169 16.83 -5.35 11.29
C LEU A 169 15.65 -4.74 10.50
N PRO A 170 14.42 -4.75 11.02
CA PRO A 170 13.30 -4.03 10.39
C PRO A 170 13.61 -2.55 10.27
N TRP A 171 13.54 -2.01 9.05
CA TRP A 171 13.85 -0.61 8.82
C TRP A 171 13.07 0.00 7.66
N ASN A 172 11.98 0.69 7.99
CA ASN A 172 11.10 1.31 7.00
C ASN A 172 11.43 2.81 6.84
N ARG A 173 12.72 3.13 6.73
CA ARG A 173 13.24 4.48 6.50
C ARG A 173 14.40 4.44 5.49
N ARG A 174 14.69 5.60 4.88
CA ARG A 174 15.67 5.72 3.79
C ARG A 174 17.08 6.03 4.26
N ASP A 175 17.20 6.59 5.46
CA ASP A 175 18.48 6.79 6.11
C ASP A 175 18.97 5.47 6.70
N LEU A 176 20.28 5.35 6.88
CA LEU A 176 20.86 4.22 7.60
C LEU A 176 20.33 4.19 9.05
N PRO A 177 20.09 3.01 9.65
CA PRO A 177 19.78 2.94 11.07
C PRO A 177 20.83 3.68 11.92
N PRO A 178 20.42 4.37 13.00
CA PRO A 178 21.35 5.08 13.88
C PRO A 178 22.49 4.19 14.35
N ALA A 179 23.68 4.76 14.49
CA ALA A 179 24.89 4.01 14.86
C ALA A 179 24.73 3.24 16.18
N GLU A 180 24.02 3.82 17.15
CA GLU A 180 23.71 3.17 18.43
C GLU A 180 22.86 1.91 18.25
N LEU A 181 21.92 1.94 17.28
CA LEU A 181 21.06 0.81 16.99
C LEU A 181 21.84 -0.31 16.27
N LEU A 182 22.66 0.05 15.29
CA LEU A 182 23.55 -0.88 14.59
C LEU A 182 24.52 -1.55 15.58
N ALA A 183 25.12 -0.78 16.49
CA ALA A 183 26.03 -1.30 17.51
C ALA A 183 25.32 -2.23 18.51
N ARG A 184 24.08 -1.91 18.90
CA ARG A 184 23.29 -2.70 19.86
C ARG A 184 22.81 -4.02 19.27
N LEU A 185 22.24 -3.99 18.07
CA LEU A 185 21.62 -5.18 17.47
C LEU A 185 22.57 -5.98 16.58
N ARG A 186 23.66 -5.37 16.08
CA ARG A 186 24.64 -5.99 15.17
C ARG A 186 23.93 -6.77 14.07
N PRO A 187 23.09 -6.11 13.26
CA PRO A 187 22.30 -6.80 12.26
C PRO A 187 23.18 -7.38 11.16
N HIS A 188 22.75 -8.52 10.61
CA HIS A 188 23.32 -9.11 9.41
C HIS A 188 22.84 -8.37 8.15
N ALA A 189 21.56 -7.97 8.16
CA ALA A 189 20.94 -7.19 7.09
C ALA A 189 20.05 -6.08 7.66
N VAL A 190 19.94 -4.97 6.95
CA VAL A 190 18.83 -4.02 7.07
C VAL A 190 17.70 -4.56 6.21
N ASN A 191 16.54 -4.84 6.81
CA ASN A 191 15.36 -5.40 6.15
C ASN A 191 14.36 -4.29 5.85
N SER A 192 14.42 -3.76 4.63
CA SER A 192 13.67 -2.59 4.18
C SER A 192 12.40 -2.97 3.44
N ASP A 193 11.34 -2.21 3.69
CA ASP A 193 10.19 -2.18 2.80
C ASP A 193 10.63 -1.71 1.40
N TYR A 194 10.08 -2.35 0.37
CA TYR A 194 10.33 -2.04 -1.03
C TYR A 194 10.15 -0.55 -1.37
N ALA A 195 9.14 0.10 -0.79
CA ALA A 195 8.78 1.47 -1.13
C ALA A 195 9.66 2.54 -0.42
N VAL A 196 10.51 2.16 0.55
CA VAL A 196 11.57 3.04 1.08
C VAL A 196 12.98 2.63 0.63
N LEU A 197 13.13 1.57 -0.16
CA LEU A 197 14.42 1.20 -0.71
C LEU A 197 14.95 2.34 -1.60
N SER A 198 16.24 2.65 -1.47
CA SER A 198 16.90 3.69 -2.25
C SER A 198 18.38 3.41 -2.41
N GLN A 199 19.01 3.97 -3.45
CA GLN A 199 20.45 3.84 -3.64
C GLN A 199 21.24 4.37 -2.42
N ALA A 200 20.80 5.48 -1.84
CA ALA A 200 21.45 6.07 -0.67
C ALA A 200 21.43 5.14 0.56
N LEU A 201 20.32 4.43 0.79
CA LEU A 201 20.24 3.43 1.86
C LEU A 201 21.20 2.27 1.60
N VAL A 202 21.20 1.74 0.37
CA VAL A 202 22.06 0.62 -0.04
C VAL A 202 23.53 0.99 0.14
N ASP A 203 23.96 2.11 -0.42
CA ASP A 203 25.34 2.58 -0.34
C ASP A 203 25.77 2.80 1.12
N ALA A 204 24.90 3.38 1.94
CA ALA A 204 25.18 3.63 3.35
C ALA A 204 25.29 2.32 4.16
N ALA A 205 24.40 1.36 3.90
CA ALA A 205 24.42 0.04 4.57
C ALA A 205 25.67 -0.75 4.18
N HIS A 206 26.00 -0.80 2.89
CA HIS A 206 27.21 -1.45 2.39
C HIS A 206 28.48 -0.79 2.93
N THR A 207 28.51 0.55 3.03
CA THR A 207 29.62 1.29 3.68
C THR A 207 29.76 0.91 5.15
N ALA A 208 28.65 0.64 5.83
CA ALA A 208 28.63 0.16 7.21
C ALA A 208 28.91 -1.36 7.35
N GLY A 209 29.08 -2.08 6.23
CA GLY A 209 29.33 -3.52 6.21
C GLY A 209 28.10 -4.37 6.54
N VAL A 210 26.89 -3.85 6.31
CA VAL A 210 25.61 -4.53 6.56
C VAL A 210 24.92 -4.79 5.21
N LEU A 211 24.33 -5.97 5.05
CA LEU A 211 23.55 -6.31 3.85
C LEU A 211 22.22 -5.54 3.80
N VAL A 212 21.60 -5.46 2.63
CA VAL A 212 20.25 -4.93 2.45
C VAL A 212 19.33 -6.02 1.92
N ALA A 213 18.31 -6.36 2.71
CA ALA A 213 17.20 -7.18 2.29
C ALA A 213 15.99 -6.30 1.97
N CYS A 214 15.20 -6.67 0.97
CA CYS A 214 14.02 -5.94 0.52
C CYS A 214 12.79 -6.84 0.50
N TRP A 215 11.68 -6.36 1.08
CA TRP A 215 10.43 -7.11 1.15
C TRP A 215 9.21 -6.21 0.90
N THR A 216 8.05 -6.71 0.47
CA THR A 216 7.87 -7.94 -0.34
C THR A 216 7.71 -7.51 -1.79
N VAL A 217 8.49 -8.12 -2.70
CA VAL A 217 8.58 -7.67 -4.11
C VAL A 217 8.02 -8.75 -5.04
N ASP A 218 6.84 -8.52 -5.59
CA ASP A 218 6.13 -9.52 -6.43
C ASP A 218 6.06 -9.14 -7.92
N SER A 219 6.41 -7.90 -8.27
CA SER A 219 6.52 -7.48 -9.67
C SER A 219 7.92 -7.77 -10.21
N GLU A 220 8.00 -8.27 -11.44
CA GLU A 220 9.29 -8.52 -12.10
C GLU A 220 10.13 -7.26 -12.22
N ASP A 221 9.50 -6.14 -12.59
CA ASP A 221 10.19 -4.86 -12.71
C ASP A 221 10.68 -4.37 -11.35
N GLY A 222 9.90 -4.58 -10.28
CA GLY A 222 10.33 -4.27 -8.93
C GLY A 222 11.51 -5.13 -8.46
N MET A 223 11.52 -6.42 -8.80
CA MET A 223 12.66 -7.32 -8.51
C MET A 223 13.91 -6.83 -9.24
N ARG A 224 13.82 -6.57 -10.55
CA ARG A 224 14.95 -6.05 -11.34
C ARG A 224 15.45 -4.73 -10.78
N TRP A 225 14.55 -3.83 -10.40
CA TRP A 225 14.90 -2.54 -9.82
C TRP A 225 15.59 -2.66 -8.46
N ALA A 226 15.05 -3.46 -7.53
CA ALA A 226 15.66 -3.66 -6.21
C ALA A 226 17.06 -4.27 -6.35
N LEU A 227 17.23 -5.24 -7.25
CA LEU A 227 18.54 -5.83 -7.57
C LEU A 227 19.49 -4.84 -8.26
N ALA A 228 18.98 -3.97 -9.14
CA ALA A 228 19.77 -2.94 -9.80
C ALA A 228 20.28 -1.86 -8.83
N LEU A 229 19.50 -1.54 -7.78
CA LEU A 229 19.97 -0.68 -6.68
C LEU A 229 21.07 -1.34 -5.83
N GLY A 230 21.14 -2.67 -5.84
CA GLY A 230 22.12 -3.44 -5.07
C GLY A 230 21.57 -4.10 -3.81
N ALA A 231 20.25 -4.38 -3.75
CA ALA A 231 19.72 -5.23 -2.69
C ALA A 231 20.41 -6.61 -2.71
N ASP A 232 20.87 -7.07 -1.55
CA ASP A 232 21.56 -8.35 -1.37
C ASP A 232 20.59 -9.53 -1.23
N ALA A 233 19.35 -9.26 -0.81
CA ALA A 233 18.29 -10.26 -0.70
C ALA A 233 16.94 -9.68 -1.10
N VAL A 234 16.11 -10.47 -1.78
CA VAL A 234 14.74 -10.10 -2.13
C VAL A 234 13.77 -11.16 -1.59
N THR A 235 12.79 -10.69 -0.81
CA THR A 235 11.67 -11.48 -0.31
C THR A 235 10.47 -11.34 -1.23
N THR A 236 9.89 -12.47 -1.66
CA THR A 236 8.81 -12.51 -2.64
C THR A 236 7.81 -13.63 -2.38
N ASN A 237 6.56 -13.43 -2.80
CA ASN A 237 5.56 -14.47 -2.94
C ASN A 237 5.69 -15.25 -4.27
N ARG A 238 6.52 -14.78 -5.21
CA ARG A 238 6.69 -15.34 -6.56
C ARG A 238 8.10 -15.87 -6.78
N LEU A 239 8.42 -16.93 -6.04
CA LEU A 239 9.75 -17.53 -5.99
C LEU A 239 10.29 -17.91 -7.38
N SER A 240 9.44 -18.50 -8.22
CA SER A 240 9.82 -18.92 -9.58
C SER A 240 10.26 -17.74 -10.46
N VAL A 241 9.60 -16.60 -10.29
CA VAL A 241 9.83 -15.37 -11.03
C VAL A 241 11.11 -14.68 -10.58
N LEU A 242 11.33 -14.55 -9.28
CA LEU A 242 12.56 -13.95 -8.74
C LEU A 242 13.80 -14.72 -9.21
N ARG A 243 13.75 -16.05 -9.23
CA ARG A 243 14.86 -16.87 -9.75
C ARG A 243 15.14 -16.63 -11.22
N THR A 244 14.09 -16.43 -12.02
CA THR A 244 14.23 -16.08 -13.45
C THR A 244 14.89 -14.71 -13.58
N VAL A 245 14.40 -13.71 -12.85
CA VAL A 245 14.97 -12.36 -12.82
C VAL A 245 16.45 -12.39 -12.41
N ILE A 246 16.83 -13.11 -11.35
CA ILE A 246 18.23 -13.23 -10.94
C ILE A 246 19.09 -13.90 -12.02
N ALA A 247 18.55 -14.89 -12.74
CA ALA A 247 19.28 -15.57 -13.82
C ALA A 247 19.54 -14.66 -15.04
N GLU A 248 18.74 -13.61 -15.25
CA GLU A 248 18.98 -12.61 -16.32
C GLU A 248 20.25 -11.78 -16.09
N GLY A 249 20.61 -11.57 -14.82
CA GLY A 249 21.85 -10.91 -14.39
C GLY A 249 21.86 -9.37 -14.48
N PRO A 250 22.93 -8.73 -13.95
CA PRO A 250 22.96 -7.28 -13.72
C PRO A 250 22.75 -6.41 -14.94
N ALA A 251 23.17 -6.86 -16.12
CA ALA A 251 22.98 -6.11 -17.36
C ALA A 251 21.50 -5.96 -17.72
N ALA A 252 20.69 -7.01 -17.51
CA ALA A 252 19.26 -6.96 -17.75
C ALA A 252 18.56 -6.07 -16.72
N TRP A 253 18.95 -6.18 -15.44
CA TRP A 253 18.37 -5.39 -14.35
C TRP A 253 18.60 -3.89 -14.54
N ALA A 254 19.82 -3.48 -14.90
CA ALA A 254 20.17 -2.08 -15.15
C ALA A 254 19.44 -1.47 -16.35
N SER A 255 18.96 -2.31 -17.28
CA SER A 255 18.18 -1.90 -18.45
C SER A 255 16.67 -2.05 -18.26
N ALA A 256 16.23 -2.55 -17.10
CA ALA A 256 14.82 -2.76 -16.81
C ALA A 256 14.09 -1.40 -16.77
N PRO A 257 12.84 -1.33 -17.26
CA PRO A 257 12.03 -0.13 -17.08
C PRO A 257 11.92 0.21 -15.60
N HIS A 258 11.89 1.50 -15.28
CA HIS A 258 11.58 1.93 -13.91
C HIS A 258 10.24 1.33 -13.48
N PRO A 259 10.14 0.82 -12.24
CA PRO A 259 8.93 0.13 -11.79
C PRO A 259 7.70 1.05 -11.88
N ARG A 260 6.49 0.46 -11.87
CA ARG A 260 5.23 1.19 -11.65
C ARG A 260 5.12 1.83 -10.25
N HIS A 261 6.20 1.78 -9.50
CA HIS A 261 6.42 2.42 -8.23
C HIS A 261 7.63 3.32 -8.37
N LEU A 262 7.57 4.51 -7.79
CA LEU A 262 8.74 5.36 -7.76
C LEU A 262 9.79 4.77 -6.80
N PRO A 263 11.08 4.96 -7.10
CA PRO A 263 12.13 4.84 -6.10
C PRO A 263 11.73 5.52 -4.81
N GLY A 264 12.18 4.98 -3.67
CA GLY A 264 11.89 5.57 -2.38
C GLY A 264 12.16 7.07 -2.42
N ASP A 265 13.42 7.51 -2.48
CA ASP A 265 13.83 8.92 -2.57
C ASP A 265 12.88 9.78 -3.42
N GLU A 266 12.61 9.37 -4.66
CA GLU A 266 11.69 10.05 -5.58
C GLU A 266 10.24 10.09 -5.08
N LEU A 267 9.70 9.01 -4.50
CA LEU A 267 8.36 8.95 -3.92
C LEU A 267 8.14 9.95 -2.78
N ALA A 268 9.09 10.10 -1.85
CA ALA A 268 8.91 11.13 -0.80
C ALA A 268 9.26 12.53 -1.29
N ALA A 269 10.17 12.67 -2.26
CA ALA A 269 10.36 13.96 -2.92
C ALA A 269 9.03 14.40 -3.58
N ALA A 270 8.35 13.48 -4.26
CA ALA A 270 7.03 13.69 -4.83
C ALA A 270 5.97 14.01 -3.77
N ALA A 271 5.88 13.23 -2.68
CA ALA A 271 4.95 13.51 -1.58
C ALA A 271 5.18 14.88 -0.94
N ALA A 272 6.45 15.25 -0.69
CA ALA A 272 6.80 16.56 -0.16
C ALA A 272 6.45 17.70 -1.13
N VAL A 273 6.76 17.54 -2.41
CA VAL A 273 6.38 18.50 -3.48
C VAL A 273 4.87 18.68 -3.54
N ALA A 274 4.11 17.59 -3.52
CA ALA A 274 2.66 17.64 -3.57
C ALA A 274 2.08 18.41 -2.37
N HIS A 275 2.55 18.11 -1.16
CA HIS A 275 2.10 18.78 0.05
C HIS A 275 2.47 20.28 0.06
N GLU A 276 3.67 20.64 -0.39
CA GLU A 276 4.09 22.04 -0.53
C GLU A 276 3.22 22.80 -1.54
N LEU A 277 2.94 22.20 -2.69
CA LEU A 277 2.04 22.77 -3.71
C LEU A 277 0.62 22.94 -3.18
N ALA A 278 0.10 22.00 -2.40
CA ALA A 278 -1.21 22.10 -1.78
C ALA A 278 -1.31 23.29 -0.80
N LEU A 279 -0.30 23.46 0.06
CA LEU A 279 -0.23 24.61 0.97
C LEU A 279 -0.14 25.93 0.21
N TRP A 280 0.72 25.98 -0.81
CA TRP A 280 0.84 27.16 -1.65
C TRP A 280 -0.46 27.49 -2.39
N ALA A 281 -1.15 26.49 -2.94
CA ALA A 281 -2.41 26.68 -3.66
C ALA A 281 -3.52 27.21 -2.73
N ILE A 282 -3.59 26.73 -1.47
CA ILE A 282 -4.50 27.28 -0.45
C ILE A 282 -4.23 28.79 -0.27
N ASP A 283 -2.97 29.16 -0.03
CA ASP A 283 -2.60 30.55 0.26
C ASP A 283 -2.82 31.46 -0.95
N TYR A 284 -2.43 31.00 -2.14
CA TYR A 284 -2.59 31.73 -3.38
C TYR A 284 -4.07 31.96 -3.72
N THR A 285 -4.89 30.90 -3.74
CA THR A 285 -6.30 30.98 -4.10
C THR A 285 -7.10 31.87 -3.15
N ARG A 286 -6.80 31.86 -1.85
CA ARG A 286 -7.45 32.74 -0.86
C ARG A 286 -7.15 34.23 -1.06
N GLN A 287 -5.96 34.54 -1.56
CA GLN A 287 -5.48 35.92 -1.72
C GLN A 287 -5.69 36.45 -3.14
N ALA A 288 -5.92 35.57 -4.10
CA ALA A 288 -6.07 35.93 -5.49
C ALA A 288 -7.29 36.83 -5.72
N ASN A 289 -7.09 37.86 -6.53
CA ASN A 289 -8.20 38.59 -7.11
C ASN A 289 -8.73 37.76 -8.30
N LEU A 290 -9.98 37.30 -8.22
CA LEU A 290 -10.57 36.42 -9.23
C LEU A 290 -10.64 37.03 -10.64
N GLY A 291 -10.44 38.35 -10.77
CA GLY A 291 -10.32 39.02 -12.07
C GLY A 291 -11.61 38.93 -12.90
N VAL A 292 -11.46 38.75 -14.21
CA VAL A 292 -12.59 38.50 -15.13
C VAL A 292 -12.87 37.00 -15.20
N ILE A 293 -14.00 36.57 -14.63
CA ILE A 293 -14.48 35.19 -14.75
C ILE A 293 -14.85 34.95 -16.23
N SER A 294 -14.22 33.94 -16.82
CA SER A 294 -14.49 33.50 -18.19
C SER A 294 -15.18 32.12 -18.18
N THR A 295 -15.81 31.74 -19.28
CA THR A 295 -16.45 30.43 -19.42
C THR A 295 -15.82 29.63 -20.56
N LYS A 296 -15.59 28.33 -20.35
CA LYS A 296 -15.03 27.39 -21.35
C LYS A 296 -16.15 26.89 -22.28
N ALA A 297 -16.70 25.69 -22.04
CA ALA A 297 -17.62 25.04 -22.97
C ALA A 297 -19.06 25.58 -22.89
N ASN A 298 -19.49 26.07 -21.72
CA ASN A 298 -20.84 26.58 -21.49
C ASN A 298 -20.89 27.56 -20.30
N PRO A 299 -22.00 28.30 -20.08
CA PRO A 299 -22.09 29.30 -19.01
C PRO A 299 -21.92 28.79 -17.57
N ALA A 300 -21.94 27.47 -17.33
CA ALA A 300 -21.69 26.87 -16.02
C ALA A 300 -20.25 26.33 -15.87
N ASP A 301 -19.46 26.36 -16.95
CA ASP A 301 -18.09 25.86 -17.03
C ASP A 301 -17.14 27.05 -16.92
N HIS A 302 -16.88 27.48 -15.69
CA HIS A 302 -16.09 28.67 -15.39
C HIS A 302 -14.59 28.36 -15.39
N VAL A 303 -13.79 29.36 -15.77
CA VAL A 303 -12.33 29.39 -15.56
C VAL A 303 -11.94 30.77 -15.06
N THR A 304 -11.06 30.81 -14.06
CA THR A 304 -10.51 32.06 -13.53
C THR A 304 -9.01 32.15 -13.83
N GLU A 305 -8.42 33.33 -13.68
CA GLU A 305 -6.97 33.49 -13.76
C GLU A 305 -6.22 32.67 -12.68
N VAL A 306 -6.93 32.25 -11.63
CA VAL A 306 -6.40 31.40 -10.55
C VAL A 306 -6.11 29.99 -11.06
N ASP A 307 -7.06 29.37 -11.76
CA ASP A 307 -6.94 28.00 -12.29
C ASP A 307 -5.66 27.88 -13.14
N LEU A 308 -5.49 28.81 -14.08
CA LEU A 308 -4.33 28.86 -14.97
C LEU A 308 -3.02 29.12 -14.22
N ALA A 309 -3.01 30.05 -13.25
CA ALA A 309 -1.80 30.39 -12.50
C ALA A 309 -1.34 29.25 -11.60
N VAL A 310 -2.27 28.56 -10.94
CA VAL A 310 -1.99 27.41 -10.09
C VAL A 310 -1.43 26.26 -10.92
N GLU A 311 -2.06 25.92 -12.04
CA GLU A 311 -1.56 24.84 -12.89
C GLU A 311 -0.17 25.16 -13.49
N GLN A 312 0.06 26.41 -13.92
CA GLN A 312 1.37 26.84 -14.40
C GLN A 312 2.45 26.69 -13.32
N HIS A 313 2.14 27.06 -12.07
CA HIS A 313 3.08 26.91 -10.96
C HIS A 313 3.39 25.45 -10.67
N VAL A 314 2.36 24.59 -10.61
CA VAL A 314 2.51 23.14 -10.44
C VAL A 314 3.44 22.55 -11.51
N ARG A 315 3.21 22.88 -12.78
CA ARG A 315 4.06 22.43 -13.90
C ARG A 315 5.51 22.88 -13.76
N GLN A 316 5.73 24.14 -13.38
CA GLN A 316 7.09 24.68 -13.17
C GLN A 316 7.82 23.95 -12.04
N VAL A 317 7.15 23.74 -10.91
CA VAL A 317 7.74 23.07 -9.74
C VAL A 317 8.04 21.60 -10.05
N ILE A 318 7.12 20.87 -10.67
CA ILE A 318 7.33 19.47 -11.06
C ILE A 318 8.49 19.36 -12.05
N ALA A 319 8.52 20.17 -13.11
CA ALA A 319 9.60 20.13 -14.09
C ALA A 319 10.97 20.44 -13.50
N ALA A 320 11.03 21.31 -12.48
CA ALA A 320 12.28 21.71 -11.83
C ALA A 320 12.77 20.68 -10.79
N ARG A 321 11.86 20.03 -10.06
CA ARG A 321 12.20 19.19 -8.90
C ARG A 321 12.07 17.68 -9.15
N LEU A 322 11.29 17.29 -10.16
CA LEU A 322 11.00 15.91 -10.52
C LEU A 322 11.20 15.74 -12.05
N PRO A 323 12.44 15.89 -12.54
CA PRO A 323 12.73 15.87 -13.97
C PRO A 323 12.34 14.51 -14.58
N GLY A 324 11.59 14.54 -15.67
CA GLY A 324 11.08 13.34 -16.35
C GLY A 324 9.62 13.01 -16.02
N HIS A 325 9.04 13.63 -14.99
CA HIS A 325 7.60 13.53 -14.73
C HIS A 325 6.80 14.35 -15.74
N LEU A 326 5.63 13.84 -16.11
CA LEU A 326 4.64 14.50 -16.96
C LEU A 326 3.54 15.15 -16.11
N VAL A 327 2.80 16.09 -16.70
CA VAL A 327 1.65 16.72 -16.06
C VAL A 327 0.48 16.80 -17.04
N VAL A 328 -0.65 16.26 -16.63
CA VAL A 328 -1.97 16.38 -17.25
C VAL A 328 -2.81 17.25 -16.32
N GLY A 329 -3.28 18.39 -16.81
CA GLY A 329 -4.07 19.32 -16.01
C GLY A 329 -5.37 19.70 -16.72
N GLU A 330 -6.30 20.22 -15.95
CA GLU A 330 -7.62 20.64 -16.43
C GLU A 330 -7.52 21.75 -17.49
N GLU A 331 -6.60 22.71 -17.31
CA GLU A 331 -6.54 23.94 -18.12
C GLU A 331 -5.58 23.84 -19.29
N LEU A 332 -4.39 23.27 -19.07
CA LEU A 332 -3.35 23.19 -20.12
C LEU A 332 -3.26 21.80 -20.75
N GLY A 333 -4.12 20.86 -20.34
CA GLY A 333 -4.19 19.52 -20.89
C GLY A 333 -2.92 18.73 -20.63
N GLY A 334 -2.49 17.91 -21.58
CA GLY A 334 -1.33 17.02 -21.45
C GLY A 334 -1.66 15.61 -21.89
N THR A 335 -0.65 14.76 -21.96
CA THR A 335 -0.85 13.36 -22.35
C THR A 335 0.07 12.49 -21.52
N PRO A 336 -0.47 11.51 -20.76
CA PRO A 336 0.37 10.56 -20.05
C PRO A 336 1.10 9.65 -21.05
N ALA A 337 2.22 9.08 -20.63
CA ALA A 337 2.96 8.10 -21.41
C ALA A 337 3.14 6.81 -20.59
N PRO A 338 3.07 5.63 -21.22
CA PRO A 338 3.27 4.35 -20.53
C PRO A 338 4.61 4.31 -19.78
N GLY A 339 4.59 3.86 -18.53
CA GLY A 339 5.76 3.74 -17.66
C GLY A 339 6.37 5.08 -17.20
N VAL A 340 5.77 6.22 -17.53
CA VAL A 340 6.28 7.54 -17.13
C VAL A 340 5.44 8.11 -15.99
N PRO A 341 6.06 8.57 -14.88
CA PRO A 341 5.34 9.23 -13.80
C PRO A 341 4.54 10.43 -14.30
N CYS A 342 3.23 10.42 -14.06
CA CYS A 342 2.32 11.45 -14.54
C CYS A 342 1.52 12.04 -13.40
N TRP A 343 1.60 13.36 -13.25
CA TRP A 343 0.78 14.14 -12.34
C TRP A 343 -0.54 14.52 -13.00
N TYR A 344 -1.62 14.40 -12.26
CA TYR A 344 -2.97 14.83 -12.62
C TYR A 344 -3.36 15.95 -11.67
N VAL A 345 -3.66 17.13 -12.22
CA VAL A 345 -3.92 18.33 -11.43
C VAL A 345 -5.23 18.99 -11.83
N ASP A 346 -6.13 19.12 -10.86
CA ASP A 346 -7.22 20.06 -10.89
C ASP A 346 -6.82 21.26 -10.03
N PRO A 347 -6.47 22.41 -10.65
CA PRO A 347 -5.99 23.57 -9.92
C PRO A 347 -7.05 24.19 -9.01
N VAL A 348 -8.34 24.04 -9.35
CA VAL A 348 -9.49 24.59 -8.61
C VAL A 348 -10.72 23.69 -8.84
N ASP A 349 -10.80 22.59 -8.10
CA ASP A 349 -12.00 21.75 -8.12
C ASP A 349 -13.16 22.52 -7.46
N GLY A 350 -14.20 22.76 -8.23
CA GLY A 350 -15.31 23.64 -7.88
C GLY A 350 -15.09 25.11 -8.26
N THR A 351 -14.58 25.40 -9.46
CA THR A 351 -14.42 26.77 -10.00
C THR A 351 -15.72 27.57 -9.96
N ALA A 352 -16.87 26.93 -10.18
CA ALA A 352 -18.19 27.58 -10.03
C ALA A 352 -18.43 28.06 -8.59
N ASN A 353 -18.01 27.29 -7.58
CA ASN A 353 -18.09 27.70 -6.19
C ASN A 353 -17.15 28.87 -5.90
N LEU A 354 -15.90 28.80 -6.38
CA LEU A 354 -14.93 29.88 -6.21
C LEU A 354 -15.45 31.20 -6.82
N ALA A 355 -15.92 31.14 -8.06
CA ALA A 355 -16.46 32.29 -8.79
C ALA A 355 -17.65 32.96 -8.08
N ASN A 356 -18.41 32.20 -7.29
CA ASN A 356 -19.58 32.68 -6.56
C ASN A 356 -19.32 32.89 -5.06
N GLY A 357 -18.07 32.75 -4.59
CA GLY A 357 -17.69 32.92 -3.19
C GLY A 357 -18.27 31.85 -2.25
N MET A 358 -18.63 30.67 -2.77
CA MET A 358 -19.09 29.55 -1.97
C MET A 358 -17.87 28.83 -1.36
N PRO A 359 -17.78 28.66 -0.02
CA PRO A 359 -16.58 28.14 0.64
C PRO A 359 -16.48 26.59 0.57
N TRP A 360 -16.48 26.05 -0.64
CA TRP A 360 -16.37 24.63 -0.96
C TRP A 360 -15.60 24.43 -2.28
N THR A 361 -14.28 24.57 -2.21
CA THR A 361 -13.37 24.52 -3.36
C THR A 361 -12.10 23.80 -2.92
N ALA A 362 -11.54 22.98 -3.79
CA ALA A 362 -10.29 22.27 -3.53
C ALA A 362 -9.20 22.54 -4.56
N PHE A 363 -7.96 22.32 -4.14
CA PHE A 363 -6.86 21.98 -5.03
C PHE A 363 -6.69 20.46 -5.00
N SER A 364 -6.58 19.81 -6.16
CA SER A 364 -6.41 18.35 -6.26
C SER A 364 -5.16 18.03 -7.08
N LEU A 365 -4.27 17.20 -6.54
CA LEU A 365 -3.06 16.78 -7.22
C LEU A 365 -2.76 15.32 -6.89
N ALA A 366 -2.61 14.50 -7.92
CA ALA A 366 -2.25 13.09 -7.79
C ALA A 366 -1.11 12.73 -8.74
N LEU A 367 -0.32 11.74 -8.35
CA LEU A 367 0.74 11.14 -9.15
C LEU A 367 0.39 9.68 -9.40
N ALA A 368 0.56 9.23 -10.65
CA ALA A 368 0.39 7.83 -11.01
C ALA A 368 1.39 7.39 -12.08
N ILE A 369 1.63 6.07 -12.13
CA ILE A 369 2.31 5.39 -13.24
C ILE A 369 1.38 4.27 -13.71
N ASP A 370 1.06 4.22 -15.00
CA ASP A 370 0.25 3.15 -15.61
C ASP A 370 -1.03 2.80 -14.82
N HIS A 371 -1.80 3.82 -14.47
CA HIS A 371 -3.05 3.71 -13.69
C HIS A 371 -2.90 3.29 -12.22
N GLU A 372 -1.68 3.18 -11.70
CA GLU A 372 -1.41 2.98 -10.28
C GLU A 372 -1.16 4.34 -9.60
N PRO A 373 -2.07 4.84 -8.74
CA PRO A 373 -1.87 6.07 -8.00
C PRO A 373 -0.85 5.87 -6.89
N LEU A 374 0.06 6.82 -6.71
CA LEU A 374 1.21 6.73 -5.80
C LEU A 374 1.22 7.80 -4.71
N VAL A 375 0.90 9.04 -5.07
CA VAL A 375 0.87 10.20 -4.18
C VAL A 375 -0.40 10.98 -4.47
N ALA A 376 -1.08 11.46 -3.44
CA ALA A 376 -2.25 12.30 -3.57
C ALA A 376 -2.26 13.39 -2.52
N VAL A 377 -2.72 14.57 -2.92
CA VAL A 377 -3.15 15.65 -2.02
C VAL A 377 -4.45 16.26 -2.50
N VAL A 378 -5.35 16.53 -1.55
CA VAL A 378 -6.56 17.34 -1.75
C VAL A 378 -6.56 18.42 -0.68
N ALA A 379 -6.50 19.68 -1.11
CA ALA A 379 -6.44 20.84 -0.23
C ALA A 379 -7.81 21.53 -0.19
N ASP A 380 -8.49 21.53 0.96
CA ASP A 380 -9.68 22.36 1.17
C ASP A 380 -9.24 23.82 1.29
N VAL A 381 -9.44 24.60 0.24
CA VAL A 381 -8.97 25.99 0.15
C VAL A 381 -9.50 26.83 1.31
N TRP A 382 -10.75 26.64 1.72
CA TRP A 382 -11.38 27.55 2.68
C TRP A 382 -11.11 27.16 4.13
N ARG A 383 -10.96 25.87 4.43
CA ARG A 383 -10.59 25.40 5.78
C ARG A 383 -9.08 25.35 5.99
N GLY A 384 -8.31 25.26 4.91
CA GLY A 384 -6.86 25.20 4.94
C GLY A 384 -6.33 23.85 5.40
N ASN A 385 -7.17 22.82 5.29
CA ASN A 385 -6.78 21.45 5.59
C ASN A 385 -6.23 20.80 4.32
N VAL A 386 -5.17 20.02 4.46
CA VAL A 386 -4.63 19.17 3.40
C VAL A 386 -4.88 17.72 3.77
N PHE A 387 -5.62 17.01 2.91
CA PHE A 387 -5.68 15.56 2.92
C PHE A 387 -4.54 15.04 2.05
N ALA A 388 -3.75 14.11 2.55
CA ALA A 388 -2.61 13.54 1.84
C ALA A 388 -2.63 12.02 1.93
N ALA A 389 -2.13 11.35 0.91
CA ALA A 389 -1.93 9.91 0.91
C ALA A 389 -0.73 9.52 0.07
N VAL A 390 -0.03 8.49 0.51
CA VAL A 390 1.00 7.80 -0.27
C VAL A 390 0.62 6.33 -0.29
N ALA A 391 0.60 5.72 -1.48
CA ALA A 391 0.16 4.35 -1.66
C ALA A 391 0.91 3.37 -0.73
N GLY A 392 0.18 2.57 0.05
CA GLY A 392 0.73 1.63 1.04
C GLY A 392 1.16 2.27 2.37
N TYR A 393 1.25 3.59 2.45
CA TYR A 393 1.60 4.32 3.67
C TYR A 393 0.39 4.92 4.37
N GLY A 394 -0.81 4.78 3.81
CA GLY A 394 -2.09 5.31 4.26
C GLY A 394 -2.27 6.81 4.12
N ALA A 395 -3.42 7.29 4.58
CA ALA A 395 -3.86 8.68 4.40
C ALA A 395 -3.82 9.48 5.71
N GLU A 396 -3.62 10.79 5.60
CA GLU A 396 -3.64 11.73 6.72
C GLU A 396 -4.36 13.03 6.36
N ALA A 397 -4.81 13.76 7.38
CA ALA A 397 -5.26 15.14 7.26
C ALA A 397 -4.46 16.00 8.24
N ASP A 398 -3.66 16.94 7.73
CA ASP A 398 -2.78 17.81 8.52
C ASP A 398 -1.92 17.05 9.56
N GLY A 399 -1.34 15.92 9.14
CA GLY A 399 -0.51 15.05 9.98
C GLY A 399 -1.28 14.13 10.94
N VAL A 400 -2.61 14.14 10.90
CA VAL A 400 -3.46 13.20 11.67
C VAL A 400 -3.87 12.04 10.77
N ARG A 401 -3.56 10.81 11.19
CA ARG A 401 -3.93 9.59 10.47
C ARG A 401 -5.43 9.50 10.24
N LEU A 402 -5.82 9.20 9.00
CA LEU A 402 -7.19 8.82 8.65
C LEU A 402 -7.31 7.31 8.69
N ASP A 403 -8.33 6.80 9.39
CA ASP A 403 -8.64 5.38 9.46
C ASP A 403 -10.15 5.20 9.54
N ILE A 404 -10.72 4.66 8.46
CA ILE A 404 -12.15 4.38 8.30
C ILE A 404 -12.38 2.89 8.03
N ARG A 405 -11.42 2.03 8.39
CA ARG A 405 -11.58 0.57 8.27
C ARG A 405 -12.75 0.10 9.12
N THR A 406 -13.34 -1.03 8.73
CA THR A 406 -14.52 -1.60 9.41
C THR A 406 -14.27 -1.79 10.90
N THR A 407 -15.28 -1.49 11.73
CA THR A 407 -15.27 -1.83 13.15
C THR A 407 -15.87 -3.23 13.42
N GLY A 408 -16.13 -4.02 12.36
CA GLY A 408 -16.78 -5.34 12.46
C GLY A 408 -18.30 -5.29 12.62
N THR A 409 -18.91 -4.10 12.57
CA THR A 409 -20.37 -3.91 12.71
C THR A 409 -20.96 -3.34 11.43
N ARG A 410 -21.63 -4.19 10.64
CA ARG A 410 -22.47 -3.72 9.52
C ARG A 410 -23.50 -2.70 10.03
N SER A 411 -23.55 -1.55 9.37
CA SER A 411 -24.44 -0.44 9.72
C SER A 411 -25.37 -0.12 8.55
N ASP A 412 -26.50 0.52 8.85
CA ASP A 412 -27.44 0.99 7.82
C ASP A 412 -27.21 2.48 7.48
N LEU A 413 -27.76 2.93 6.36
CA LEU A 413 -27.66 4.33 5.93
C LEU A 413 -28.51 5.32 6.76
N SER A 414 -29.25 4.86 7.76
CA SER A 414 -30.19 5.70 8.51
C SER A 414 -29.47 6.80 9.28
N GLY A 415 -29.92 8.05 9.08
CA GLY A 415 -29.32 9.22 9.72
C GLY A 415 -27.93 9.60 9.19
N LYS A 416 -27.46 8.96 8.12
CA LYS A 416 -26.18 9.27 7.49
C LYS A 416 -26.31 10.34 6.39
N ILE A 417 -25.15 10.80 5.94
CA ILE A 417 -25.00 11.75 4.84
C ILE A 417 -24.25 11.06 3.71
N VAL A 418 -24.78 11.16 2.49
CA VAL A 418 -24.14 10.69 1.26
C VAL A 418 -24.01 11.87 0.31
N CYS A 419 -22.86 12.01 -0.33
CA CYS A 419 -22.63 13.04 -1.33
C CYS A 419 -22.81 12.49 -2.75
N THR A 420 -23.05 13.38 -3.70
CA THR A 420 -22.90 13.13 -5.14
C THR A 420 -22.72 14.47 -5.82
N GLU A 421 -22.28 14.49 -7.07
CA GLU A 421 -22.09 15.72 -7.83
C GLU A 421 -22.83 15.68 -9.17
N LEU A 422 -23.02 16.85 -9.77
CA LEU A 422 -23.63 16.99 -11.09
C LEU A 422 -22.65 16.60 -12.19
N GLU A 423 -23.18 16.25 -13.36
CA GLU A 423 -22.38 16.15 -14.58
C GLU A 423 -22.35 17.53 -15.25
N GLY A 424 -21.36 18.34 -14.87
CA GLY A 424 -21.36 19.77 -15.17
C GLY A 424 -22.52 20.47 -14.46
N HIS A 425 -23.56 20.83 -15.21
CA HIS A 425 -24.77 21.47 -14.67
C HIS A 425 -25.99 20.53 -14.62
N ALA A 426 -25.90 19.33 -15.19
CA ALA A 426 -27.02 18.42 -15.35
C ALA A 426 -27.02 17.32 -14.29
N SER A 427 -28.20 16.83 -13.92
CA SER A 427 -28.32 15.61 -13.15
C SER A 427 -27.89 14.41 -14.01
N TRP A 428 -27.18 13.47 -13.39
CA TRP A 428 -26.81 12.23 -14.07
C TRP A 428 -28.01 11.24 -14.15
N PRO A 429 -28.04 10.34 -15.15
CA PRO A 429 -29.14 9.39 -15.31
C PRO A 429 -29.36 8.50 -14.08
N GLY A 430 -30.49 8.69 -13.39
CA GLY A 430 -30.85 7.93 -12.18
C GLY A 430 -30.70 8.70 -10.88
N MET A 431 -30.20 9.95 -10.91
CA MET A 431 -29.98 10.77 -9.72
C MET A 431 -31.25 10.99 -8.88
N ASP A 432 -32.40 11.21 -9.51
CA ASP A 432 -33.69 11.35 -8.79
C ASP A 432 -34.11 10.05 -8.09
N ALA A 433 -33.88 8.90 -8.74
CA ALA A 433 -34.13 7.59 -8.17
C ALA A 433 -33.16 7.30 -7.02
N PHE A 434 -31.91 7.74 -7.14
CA PHE A 434 -30.91 7.64 -6.08
C PHE A 434 -31.32 8.46 -4.86
N PHE A 435 -31.71 9.73 -5.02
CA PHE A 435 -32.24 10.55 -3.94
C PHE A 435 -33.50 9.97 -3.31
N THR A 436 -34.39 9.38 -4.13
CA THR A 436 -35.57 8.68 -3.62
C THR A 436 -35.16 7.49 -2.74
N GLY A 437 -34.22 6.66 -3.21
CA GLY A 437 -33.73 5.49 -2.47
C GLY A 437 -32.99 5.84 -1.18
N LEU A 438 -32.25 6.96 -1.15
CA LEU A 438 -31.63 7.49 0.07
C LEU A 438 -32.69 8.01 1.04
N ARG A 439 -33.66 8.79 0.56
CA ARG A 439 -34.75 9.35 1.38
C ARG A 439 -35.57 8.27 2.07
N GLU A 440 -35.90 7.19 1.37
CA GLU A 440 -36.63 6.04 1.92
C GLU A 440 -35.90 5.34 3.06
N ARG A 441 -34.57 5.53 3.16
CA ARG A 441 -33.70 5.01 4.22
C ARG A 441 -33.37 6.03 5.30
N PHE A 442 -34.01 7.20 5.29
CA PHE A 442 -33.68 8.32 6.18
C PHE A 442 -32.21 8.79 6.03
N CYS A 443 -31.60 8.55 4.87
CA CYS A 443 -30.29 9.04 4.51
C CYS A 443 -30.42 10.36 3.75
N THR A 444 -29.63 11.37 4.12
CA THR A 444 -29.70 12.69 3.47
C THR A 444 -28.59 12.85 2.44
N ALA A 445 -28.92 13.48 1.31
CA ALA A 445 -27.96 13.75 0.25
C ALA A 445 -27.33 15.16 0.36
N ARG A 446 -26.12 15.34 -0.16
CA ARG A 446 -25.50 16.65 -0.40
C ARG A 446 -24.92 16.71 -1.83
N LEU A 447 -25.14 17.85 -2.50
CA LEU A 447 -24.42 18.31 -3.68
C LEU A 447 -23.67 19.55 -3.25
N MET A 448 -22.36 19.51 -3.28
CA MET A 448 -21.55 20.59 -2.73
C MET A 448 -20.75 21.32 -3.80
N GLY A 449 -20.56 20.73 -4.99
CA GLY A 449 -19.96 21.38 -6.14
C GLY A 449 -18.43 21.29 -6.20
N SER A 450 -17.81 20.36 -5.47
CA SER A 450 -16.40 19.98 -5.63
C SER A 450 -16.30 18.46 -5.49
N GLY A 451 -15.92 17.80 -6.57
CA GLY A 451 -15.84 16.34 -6.67
C GLY A 451 -14.74 15.77 -5.78
N ALA A 452 -13.60 16.44 -5.71
CA ALA A 452 -12.47 16.03 -4.89
C ALA A 452 -12.83 16.04 -3.40
N LEU A 453 -13.44 17.13 -2.89
CA LEU A 453 -13.87 17.21 -1.48
C LEU A 453 -15.04 16.27 -1.18
N ALA A 454 -15.96 16.08 -2.11
CA ALA A 454 -17.05 15.13 -1.95
C ALA A 454 -16.50 13.71 -1.80
N VAL A 455 -15.58 13.28 -2.67
CA VAL A 455 -14.99 11.93 -2.65
C VAL A 455 -14.08 11.73 -1.44
N ALA A 456 -13.29 12.73 -1.01
CA ALA A 456 -12.48 12.63 0.20
C ALA A 456 -13.32 12.70 1.50
N GLY A 457 -14.56 13.17 1.41
CA GLY A 457 -15.47 13.40 2.52
C GLY A 457 -15.60 12.25 3.52
N PRO A 458 -15.81 10.98 3.10
CA PRO A 458 -15.92 9.84 4.01
C PRO A 458 -14.67 9.64 4.87
N ALA A 459 -13.45 9.75 4.30
CA ALA A 459 -12.20 9.67 5.06
C ALA A 459 -12.08 10.80 6.08
N ALA A 460 -12.64 11.97 5.77
CA ALA A 460 -12.71 13.13 6.67
C ALA A 460 -13.87 13.05 7.71
N GLY A 461 -14.64 11.96 7.73
CA GLY A 461 -15.86 11.83 8.55
C GLY A 461 -17.02 12.74 8.11
N ARG A 462 -16.97 13.31 6.90
CA ARG A 462 -17.98 14.22 6.33
C ARG A 462 -18.99 13.43 5.49
N GLY A 463 -19.67 12.47 6.13
CA GLY A 463 -20.59 11.54 5.47
C GLY A 463 -19.99 10.13 5.36
N VAL A 464 -20.74 9.22 4.74
CA VAL A 464 -20.38 7.78 4.66
C VAL A 464 -20.09 7.29 3.25
N GLY A 465 -20.37 8.09 2.22
CA GLY A 465 -20.03 7.76 0.86
C GLY A 465 -20.41 8.83 -0.15
N THR A 466 -19.91 8.68 -1.37
CA THR A 466 -20.04 9.61 -2.48
C THR A 466 -20.22 8.85 -3.79
N ALA A 467 -21.23 9.20 -4.58
CA ALA A 467 -21.46 8.64 -5.91
C ALA A 467 -21.07 9.64 -7.00
N ILE A 468 -20.24 9.22 -7.96
CA ILE A 468 -19.78 10.02 -9.10
C ILE A 468 -20.06 9.26 -10.40
N GLU A 469 -20.72 9.89 -11.37
CA GLU A 469 -21.10 9.22 -12.63
C GLU A 469 -19.98 9.21 -13.68
N ARG A 470 -19.02 10.13 -13.57
CA ARG A 470 -17.91 10.26 -14.51
C ARG A 470 -16.61 10.49 -13.78
N PHE A 471 -15.76 9.48 -13.79
CA PHE A 471 -14.39 9.58 -13.34
C PHE A 471 -13.57 10.42 -14.31
N SER A 472 -12.77 11.28 -13.72
CA SER A 472 -11.72 12.05 -14.36
C SER A 472 -10.51 11.90 -13.45
N PRO A 473 -9.35 11.43 -13.94
CA PRO A 473 -8.16 11.33 -13.11
C PRO A 473 -7.66 12.71 -12.66
N VAL A 474 -7.98 13.78 -13.41
CA VAL A 474 -7.67 15.16 -13.01
C VAL A 474 -8.44 15.53 -11.74
N ASP A 475 -9.75 15.33 -11.71
CA ASP A 475 -10.58 15.81 -10.60
C ASP A 475 -10.58 14.84 -9.41
N HIS A 476 -10.52 13.53 -9.66
CA HIS A 476 -10.89 12.51 -8.66
C HIS A 476 -9.76 11.60 -8.19
N LEU A 477 -8.66 11.45 -8.94
CA LEU A 477 -7.61 10.46 -8.64
C LEU A 477 -6.99 10.66 -7.26
N ALA A 478 -6.80 11.91 -6.84
CA ALA A 478 -6.26 12.21 -5.53
C ALA A 478 -7.17 11.69 -4.43
N SER A 479 -8.48 11.97 -4.54
CA SER A 479 -9.46 11.54 -3.56
C SER A 479 -9.70 10.03 -3.55
N THR A 480 -9.60 9.33 -4.69
CA THR A 480 -9.73 7.86 -4.72
C THR A 480 -8.57 7.20 -3.98
N LEU A 481 -7.33 7.69 -4.16
CA LEU A 481 -6.18 7.21 -3.40
C LEU A 481 -6.35 7.50 -1.90
N ILE A 482 -6.75 8.72 -1.53
CA ILE A 482 -6.98 9.09 -0.12
C ILE A 482 -7.99 8.17 0.56
N ILE A 483 -9.11 7.85 -0.10
CA ILE A 483 -10.11 6.95 0.47
C ILE A 483 -9.57 5.54 0.65
N ARG A 484 -8.89 4.99 -0.37
CA ARG A 484 -8.28 3.66 -0.30
C ARG A 484 -7.28 3.56 0.85
N GLU A 485 -6.42 4.56 0.95
CA GLU A 485 -5.35 4.64 1.95
C GLU A 485 -5.86 4.98 3.37
N ALA A 486 -7.05 5.56 3.48
CA ALA A 486 -7.77 5.66 4.76
C ALA A 486 -8.48 4.34 5.15
N GLY A 487 -8.46 3.33 4.29
CA GLY A 487 -9.13 2.04 4.50
C GLY A 487 -10.61 2.01 4.12
N GLY A 488 -11.05 2.99 3.31
CA GLY A 488 -12.35 2.96 2.63
C GLY A 488 -12.30 2.14 1.34
N VAL A 489 -13.44 2.08 0.66
CA VAL A 489 -13.58 1.33 -0.59
C VAL A 489 -14.00 2.25 -1.73
N ILE A 490 -13.49 1.96 -2.93
CA ILE A 490 -13.90 2.58 -4.19
C ILE A 490 -14.47 1.48 -5.09
N LEU A 491 -15.78 1.50 -5.32
CA LEU A 491 -16.48 0.49 -6.12
C LEU A 491 -16.82 1.06 -7.50
N ASP A 492 -16.44 0.36 -8.57
CA ASP A 492 -16.83 0.70 -9.94
C ASP A 492 -18.29 0.32 -10.26
N ASP A 493 -18.70 0.42 -11.52
CA ASP A 493 -20.06 0.08 -11.96
C ASP A 493 -20.38 -1.43 -11.95
N ALA A 494 -19.36 -2.28 -11.91
CA ALA A 494 -19.47 -3.72 -11.71
C ALA A 494 -19.40 -4.12 -10.22
N GLY A 495 -19.11 -3.16 -9.33
CA GLY A 495 -18.94 -3.38 -7.90
C GLY A 495 -17.57 -3.98 -7.55
N GLN A 496 -16.61 -3.90 -8.47
CA GLN A 496 -15.23 -4.26 -8.22
C GLN A 496 -14.52 -3.10 -7.54
N GLU A 497 -13.61 -3.43 -6.62
CA GLU A 497 -12.78 -2.45 -5.96
C GLU A 497 -11.65 -1.99 -6.88
N THR A 498 -11.49 -0.68 -7.06
CA THR A 498 -10.43 -0.11 -7.91
C THR A 498 -10.06 1.31 -7.49
N ALA A 499 -8.77 1.64 -7.53
CA ALA A 499 -8.32 3.02 -7.33
C ALA A 499 -8.43 3.88 -8.62
N TRP A 500 -8.65 3.23 -9.76
CA TRP A 500 -8.78 3.85 -11.09
C TRP A 500 -10.04 3.36 -11.81
N PRO A 501 -11.21 3.94 -11.50
CA PRO A 501 -12.44 3.61 -12.20
C PRO A 501 -12.38 4.04 -13.68
N GLU A 502 -12.98 3.28 -14.59
CA GLU A 502 -13.05 3.71 -16.01
C GLU A 502 -14.18 4.72 -16.26
N ARG A 503 -15.23 4.69 -15.44
CA ARG A 503 -16.44 5.48 -15.61
C ARG A 503 -17.00 5.96 -14.28
N ALA A 504 -18.13 5.41 -13.86
CA ALA A 504 -18.82 5.81 -12.66
C ALA A 504 -18.30 5.00 -11.47
N PHE A 505 -18.26 5.61 -10.30
CA PHE A 505 -17.78 4.95 -9.09
C PHE A 505 -18.49 5.44 -7.84
N LEU A 506 -18.36 4.64 -6.80
CA LEU A 506 -18.81 4.92 -5.46
C LEU A 506 -17.61 4.87 -4.51
N ALA A 507 -17.33 5.96 -3.83
CA ALA A 507 -16.42 5.97 -2.68
C ALA A 507 -17.22 5.79 -1.40
N ALA A 508 -16.82 4.91 -0.49
CA ALA A 508 -17.59 4.66 0.73
C ALA A 508 -16.74 4.20 1.91
N HIS A 509 -17.27 4.48 3.10
CA HIS A 509 -16.87 3.78 4.32
C HIS A 509 -17.32 2.31 4.23
N PRO A 510 -16.48 1.31 4.58
CA PRO A 510 -16.76 -0.11 4.32
C PRO A 510 -18.08 -0.60 4.92
N ASP A 511 -18.39 -0.17 6.14
CA ASP A 511 -19.63 -0.57 6.85
C ASP A 511 -20.93 -0.19 6.13
N TYR A 512 -20.91 0.81 5.24
CA TYR A 512 -22.08 1.31 4.51
C TYR A 512 -22.03 0.99 3.01
N ALA A 513 -20.89 0.54 2.51
CA ALA A 513 -20.61 0.40 1.07
C ALA A 513 -21.62 -0.53 0.37
N ALA A 514 -21.94 -1.66 0.97
CA ALA A 514 -22.86 -2.64 0.36
C ALA A 514 -24.28 -2.08 0.19
N GLU A 515 -24.84 -1.43 1.20
CA GLU A 515 -26.17 -0.84 1.10
C GLU A 515 -26.17 0.34 0.13
N LEU A 516 -25.16 1.21 0.19
CA LEU A 516 -25.04 2.37 -0.67
C LEU A 516 -24.89 1.97 -2.14
N TYR A 517 -24.06 0.96 -2.42
CA TYR A 517 -23.90 0.40 -3.76
C TYR A 517 -25.22 -0.19 -4.28
N ALA A 518 -26.01 -0.87 -3.44
CA ALA A 518 -27.31 -1.39 -3.84
C ALA A 518 -28.29 -0.27 -4.26
N VAL A 519 -28.30 0.85 -3.53
CA VAL A 519 -29.13 2.03 -3.85
C VAL A 519 -28.66 2.67 -5.16
N TRP A 520 -27.35 2.94 -5.27
CA TRP A 520 -26.75 3.57 -6.44
C TRP A 520 -26.91 2.74 -7.72
N SER A 521 -26.55 1.46 -7.68
CA SER A 521 -26.66 0.55 -8.84
C SER A 521 -28.11 0.37 -9.30
N SER A 522 -29.06 0.30 -8.37
CA SER A 522 -30.49 0.19 -8.71
C SER A 522 -31.02 1.45 -9.37
N ALA A 523 -30.64 2.63 -8.87
CA ALA A 523 -31.01 3.91 -9.47
C ALA A 523 -30.48 4.04 -10.92
N ARG A 524 -29.23 3.61 -11.16
CA ARG A 524 -28.63 3.62 -12.49
C ARG A 524 -29.28 2.62 -13.46
N ARG A 525 -29.62 1.41 -12.98
CA ARG A 525 -30.37 0.43 -13.80
C ARG A 525 -31.72 0.95 -14.24
N ALA A 526 -32.49 1.54 -13.33
CA ALA A 526 -33.81 2.10 -13.64
C ALA A 526 -33.72 3.18 -14.73
N ALA A 527 -32.69 4.03 -14.70
CA ALA A 527 -32.48 5.05 -15.73
C ALA A 527 -32.15 4.47 -17.13
N ARG A 528 -31.41 3.36 -17.19
CA ARG A 528 -31.09 2.66 -18.45
C ARG A 528 -32.34 2.01 -19.06
N GLU A 529 -33.20 1.42 -18.24
CA GLU A 529 -34.45 0.80 -18.70
C GLU A 529 -35.43 1.83 -19.26
N VAL A 530 -35.54 3.01 -18.63
CA VAL A 530 -36.36 4.13 -19.15
C VAL A 530 -35.83 4.66 -20.48
N SER A 531 -34.50 4.65 -20.68
CA SER A 531 -33.86 5.13 -21.91
C SER A 531 -34.01 4.18 -23.11
N HIS A 532 -34.32 2.90 -22.88
CA HIS A 532 -34.51 1.89 -23.94
C HIS A 532 -35.98 1.72 -24.39
N VAL A 533 -36.92 2.41 -23.74
CA VAL A 533 -38.37 2.33 -24.02
C VAL A 533 -38.87 3.54 -24.82
N VAL A 534 -37.99 4.46 -25.22
CA VAL A 534 -38.31 5.67 -26.02
C VAL A 534 -38.01 5.48 -27.49
#